data_AF-A0A654MBI8-F1
#
_entry.id   AF-A0A654MBI8-F1
#
_cell.length_a   1.000
_cell.length_b   1.000
_cell.length_c   1.000
_cell.angle_alpha   90.00
_cell.angle_beta   90.00
_cell.angle_gamma   90.00
#
_symmetry.space_group_name_H-M   'P 1'
#
loop_
_entity.id
_entity.type
_entity.pdbx_description
1 polymer ?
#
loop_
_entity_poly.entity_id
_entity_poly.type
_entity_poly.pdbx_seq_one_letter_code
_entity_poly.pdbx_strand_id
1 'polypeptide(L)'
;MNDDSRLNEWFVPKFGPQRFRMFCGMLFLPYTGMCISFVVWGSLIADTIFLERIAILALIYFVALGIGAHVADNIGSKKIKPWGDLFSKRQSWIIILACLGFSYGLGLYYALLYAPLLAFIGIIEGFFLFAYNFELFKGKFHKNYWFALSWGMLPFLAGFVLQTNTITSISLFLSLIPFMLSYMEIRISRLYKNNKRNNSKTMTTYQYELLLKLLSIGTISLTFIFLLVSSILAQKATFNDLFLLPLGLGFFKN
;
A
#
# COMPACT_ATOMS: atom_id res chain seq x y z
N MET A 1 -13.01 -19.67 24.72
CA MET A 1 -12.37 -19.23 23.48
C MET A 1 -12.88 -17.82 23.23
N ASN A 2 -12.03 -16.80 23.11
CA ASN A 2 -12.54 -15.43 22.91
C ASN A 2 -13.25 -15.36 21.56
N ASP A 3 -14.55 -15.04 21.58
CA ASP A 3 -15.45 -14.93 20.42
C ASP A 3 -15.04 -13.83 19.43
N ASP A 4 -13.97 -13.08 19.74
CA ASP A 4 -13.54 -11.86 19.05
C ASP A 4 -12.44 -12.10 18.00
N SER A 5 -12.10 -13.36 17.69
CA SER A 5 -11.07 -13.66 16.69
C SER A 5 -11.56 -13.35 15.27
N ARG A 6 -10.79 -12.57 14.50
CA ARG A 6 -11.13 -12.15 13.13
C ARG A 6 -10.94 -13.24 12.06
N LEU A 7 -11.05 -14.50 12.45
CA LEU A 7 -10.89 -15.65 11.56
C LEU A 7 -12.01 -15.82 10.52
N ASN A 8 -13.14 -15.15 10.72
CA ASN A 8 -14.32 -15.19 9.84
C ASN A 8 -14.34 -14.05 8.80
N GLU A 9 -13.25 -13.29 8.68
CA GLU A 9 -13.07 -12.26 7.66
C GLU A 9 -13.01 -12.87 6.26
N TRP A 10 -13.54 -12.17 5.26
CA TRP A 10 -13.69 -12.71 3.90
C TRP A 10 -12.36 -13.02 3.20
N PHE A 11 -11.28 -12.34 3.63
CA PHE A 11 -9.93 -12.49 3.09
C PHE A 11 -9.05 -13.44 3.91
N VAL A 12 -9.59 -14.06 4.96
CA VAL A 12 -8.87 -15.09 5.73
C VAL A 12 -9.04 -16.45 5.04
N PRO A 13 -7.96 -17.19 4.77
CA PRO A 13 -8.05 -18.53 4.19
C PRO A 13 -8.91 -19.48 5.06
N LYS A 14 -9.69 -20.33 4.40
CA LYS A 14 -10.51 -21.37 5.06
C LYS A 14 -9.74 -22.67 5.30
N PHE A 15 -8.52 -22.78 4.77
CA PHE A 15 -7.68 -23.97 4.84
C PHE A 15 -6.41 -23.72 5.66
N GLY A 16 -5.76 -24.81 6.07
CA GLY A 16 -4.49 -24.80 6.79
C GLY A 16 -4.61 -24.57 8.31
N PRO A 17 -3.49 -24.65 9.04
CA PRO A 17 -3.46 -24.49 10.49
C PRO A 17 -3.96 -23.11 10.95
N GLN A 18 -4.50 -23.01 12.17
CA GLN A 18 -5.05 -21.76 12.69
C GLN A 18 -4.04 -20.61 12.69
N ARG A 19 -2.77 -20.86 13.06
CA ARG A 19 -1.71 -19.85 13.04
C ARG A 19 -1.45 -19.30 11.64
N PHE A 20 -1.49 -20.14 10.62
CA PHE A 20 -1.36 -19.71 9.23
C PHE A 20 -2.51 -18.79 8.83
N ARG A 21 -3.75 -19.17 9.15
CA ARG A 21 -4.96 -18.36 8.85
C ARG A 21 -4.93 -17.00 9.55
N MET A 22 -4.53 -16.97 10.83
CA MET A 22 -4.35 -15.72 11.58
C MET A 22 -3.26 -14.84 10.98
N PHE A 23 -2.13 -15.43 10.57
CA PHE A 23 -1.06 -14.72 9.91
C PHE A 23 -1.55 -14.10 8.59
N CYS A 24 -2.17 -14.86 7.70
CA CYS A 24 -2.74 -14.32 6.44
C CYS A 24 -3.79 -13.23 6.70
N GLY A 25 -4.63 -13.40 7.71
CA GLY A 25 -5.60 -12.38 8.12
C GLY A 25 -4.93 -11.09 8.57
N MET A 26 -3.89 -11.21 9.40
CA MET A 26 -3.11 -10.08 9.90
C MET A 26 -2.41 -9.30 8.78
N LEU A 27 -2.07 -9.93 7.65
CA LEU A 27 -1.49 -9.21 6.51
C LEU A 27 -2.50 -8.31 5.77
N PHE A 28 -3.80 -8.48 6.00
CA PHE A 28 -4.87 -7.77 5.30
C PHE A 28 -4.63 -7.68 3.78
N LEU A 29 -4.27 -8.81 3.16
CA LEU A 29 -3.72 -8.85 1.79
C LEU A 29 -4.46 -8.00 0.75
N PRO A 30 -5.81 -7.96 0.69
CA PRO A 30 -6.49 -7.11 -0.27
C PRO A 30 -6.24 -5.61 -0.05
N TYR A 31 -6.20 -5.16 1.20
CA TYR A 31 -5.98 -3.75 1.54
C TYR A 31 -4.50 -3.36 1.44
N THR A 32 -3.59 -4.27 1.80
CA THR A 32 -2.16 -4.11 1.51
C THR A 32 -1.91 -4.01 0.00
N GLY A 33 -2.61 -4.82 -0.80
CA GLY A 33 -2.57 -4.76 -2.26
C GLY A 33 -3.12 -3.44 -2.84
N MET A 34 -4.13 -2.84 -2.22
CA MET A 34 -4.57 -1.46 -2.57
C MET A 34 -3.46 -0.44 -2.31
N CYS A 35 -2.81 -0.50 -1.14
CA CYS A 35 -1.73 0.44 -0.81
C CYS A 35 -0.56 0.34 -1.81
N ILE A 36 -0.15 -0.88 -2.16
CA ILE A 36 0.87 -1.12 -3.19
C ILE A 36 0.40 -0.63 -4.57
N SER A 37 -0.88 -0.81 -4.90
CA SER A 37 -1.45 -0.29 -6.14
C SER A 37 -1.31 1.23 -6.25
N PHE A 38 -1.51 1.97 -5.16
CA PHE A 38 -1.38 3.42 -5.16
C PHE A 38 0.06 3.88 -5.43
N VAL A 39 1.05 3.18 -4.88
CA VAL A 39 2.47 3.39 -5.19
C VAL A 39 2.74 3.21 -6.69
N VAL A 40 2.20 2.15 -7.28
CA VAL A 40 2.33 1.89 -8.72
C VAL A 40 1.67 3.01 -9.51
N TRP A 41 0.44 3.39 -9.16
CA TRP A 41 -0.28 4.45 -9.88
C TRP A 41 0.48 5.76 -9.85
N GLY A 42 1.00 6.18 -8.70
CA GLY A 42 1.81 7.39 -8.60
C GLY A 42 3.08 7.33 -9.46
N SER A 43 3.73 6.16 -9.50
CA SER A 43 4.90 5.95 -10.34
C SER A 43 4.60 6.05 -11.84
N LEU A 44 3.44 5.56 -12.27
CA LEU A 44 3.03 5.52 -13.69
C LEU A 44 2.58 6.89 -14.24
N ILE A 45 2.43 7.91 -13.39
CA ILE A 45 2.16 9.30 -13.82
C ILE A 45 3.45 10.02 -14.25
N ALA A 46 4.62 9.52 -13.88
CA ALA A 46 5.89 10.15 -14.25
C ALA A 46 6.19 10.02 -15.75
N ASP A 47 6.84 11.04 -16.32
CA ASP A 47 7.23 11.04 -17.73
C ASP A 47 8.26 9.96 -18.05
N THR A 48 9.16 9.68 -17.12
CA THR A 48 10.16 8.61 -17.20
C THR A 48 9.90 7.59 -16.10
N ILE A 49 9.78 6.33 -16.49
CA ILE A 49 9.40 5.24 -15.58
C ILE A 49 10.56 4.26 -15.43
N PHE A 50 11.09 4.15 -14.22
CA PHE A 50 12.05 3.10 -13.85
C PHE A 50 11.30 1.96 -13.14
N LEU A 51 11.15 0.82 -13.81
CA LEU A 51 10.41 -0.35 -13.27
C LEU A 51 11.04 -0.90 -11.99
N GLU A 52 12.37 -0.85 -11.89
CA GLU A 52 13.11 -1.26 -10.70
C GLU A 52 12.72 -0.41 -9.47
N ARG A 53 12.52 0.90 -9.65
CA ARG A 53 12.02 1.80 -8.60
C ARG A 53 10.57 1.50 -8.20
N ILE A 54 9.73 1.05 -9.13
CA ILE A 54 8.37 0.60 -8.80
C ILE A 54 8.44 -0.69 -7.95
N ALA A 55 9.25 -1.65 -8.38
CA ALA A 55 9.39 -2.94 -7.69
C ALA A 55 9.94 -2.76 -6.26
N ILE A 56 10.95 -1.91 -6.08
CA ILE A 56 11.54 -1.70 -4.76
C ILE A 56 10.57 -0.96 -3.82
N LEU A 57 9.83 0.03 -4.31
CA LEU A 57 8.80 0.70 -3.51
C LEU A 57 7.67 -0.26 -3.15
N ALA A 58 7.19 -1.07 -4.09
CA ALA A 58 6.19 -2.11 -3.81
C ALA A 58 6.66 -3.06 -2.69
N LEU A 59 7.94 -3.46 -2.73
CA LEU A 59 8.56 -4.27 -1.67
C LEU A 59 8.65 -3.52 -0.34
N ILE A 60 9.11 -2.26 -0.35
CA ILE A 60 9.20 -1.40 0.84
C ILE A 60 7.83 -1.29 1.53
N TYR A 61 6.77 -1.01 0.77
CA TYR A 61 5.41 -0.89 1.29
C TYR A 61 4.84 -2.22 1.76
N PHE A 62 5.10 -3.31 1.06
CA PHE A 62 4.72 -4.65 1.53
C PHE A 62 5.38 -4.99 2.87
N VAL A 63 6.68 -4.74 3.02
CA VAL A 63 7.42 -5.08 4.24
C VAL A 63 7.07 -4.12 5.39
N ALA A 64 7.09 -2.81 5.15
CA ALA A 64 6.83 -1.82 6.20
C ALA A 64 5.36 -1.83 6.64
N LEU A 65 4.42 -1.82 5.69
CA LEU A 65 3.00 -1.69 5.99
C LEU A 65 2.30 -3.04 6.05
N GLY A 66 2.48 -3.86 5.01
CA GLY A 66 1.86 -5.17 4.91
C GLY A 66 2.29 -6.16 5.99
N ILE A 67 3.43 -5.92 6.64
CA ILE A 67 3.92 -6.74 7.76
C ILE A 67 4.14 -5.87 9.01
N GLY A 68 5.08 -4.93 8.96
CA GLY A 68 5.49 -4.15 10.14
C GLY A 68 4.36 -3.39 10.81
N ALA A 69 3.61 -2.59 10.06
CA ALA A 69 2.51 -1.78 10.57
C ALA A 69 1.36 -2.65 11.10
N HIS A 70 1.02 -3.75 10.43
CA HIS A 70 -0.03 -4.66 10.92
C HIS A 70 0.35 -5.39 12.21
N VAL A 71 1.63 -5.76 12.37
CA VAL A 71 2.13 -6.30 13.64
C VAL A 71 2.12 -5.22 14.73
N ALA A 72 2.49 -3.98 14.39
CA ALA A 72 2.41 -2.84 15.30
C ALA A 72 0.95 -2.58 15.74
N ASP A 73 -0.01 -2.61 14.81
CA ASP A 73 -1.43 -2.43 15.09
C ASP A 73 -1.97 -3.50 16.06
N ASN A 74 -1.54 -4.76 15.88
CA ASN A 74 -1.96 -5.85 16.75
C ASN A 74 -1.48 -5.69 18.20
N ILE A 75 -0.28 -5.13 18.44
CA ILE A 75 0.22 -4.89 19.80
C ILE A 75 -0.12 -3.51 20.36
N GLY A 76 -0.40 -2.54 19.50
CA GLY A 76 -0.68 -1.15 19.84
C GLY A 76 -2.16 -0.87 20.10
N SER A 77 -3.06 -1.64 19.49
CA SER A 77 -4.51 -1.53 19.70
C SER A 77 -4.89 -1.80 21.16
N LYS A 78 -5.41 -0.78 21.85
CA LYS A 78 -5.67 -0.83 23.30
C LYS A 78 -6.95 -1.59 23.66
N LYS A 79 -7.97 -1.52 22.80
CA LYS A 79 -9.30 -2.07 23.08
C LYS A 79 -9.48 -3.49 22.57
N ILE A 80 -8.97 -3.77 21.37
CA ILE A 80 -9.23 -5.02 20.65
C ILE A 80 -7.89 -5.49 20.11
N LYS A 81 -7.53 -6.74 20.39
CA LYS A 81 -6.37 -7.39 19.76
C LYS A 81 -6.89 -8.27 18.61
N PRO A 82 -6.91 -7.76 17.36
CA PRO A 82 -7.62 -8.38 16.26
C PRO A 82 -7.17 -9.82 15.94
N TRP A 83 -5.92 -10.18 16.27
CA TRP A 83 -5.32 -11.47 15.95
C TRP A 83 -4.81 -12.23 17.19
N GLY A 84 -5.23 -11.81 18.38
CA GLY A 84 -4.85 -12.43 19.66
C GLY A 84 -3.34 -12.48 19.87
N ASP A 85 -2.88 -13.56 20.51
CA ASP A 85 -1.46 -13.79 20.85
C ASP A 85 -0.74 -14.58 19.75
N LEU A 86 -0.91 -14.19 18.48
CA LEU A 86 -0.17 -14.79 17.35
C LEU A 86 1.36 -14.71 17.57
N PHE A 87 1.83 -13.59 18.10
CA PHE A 87 3.22 -13.35 18.45
C PHE A 87 3.32 -12.82 19.89
N SER A 88 4.38 -13.19 20.60
CA SER A 88 4.74 -12.53 21.86
C SER A 88 5.10 -11.06 21.62
N LYS A 89 5.03 -10.23 22.66
CA LYS A 89 5.44 -8.81 22.58
C LYS A 89 6.89 -8.66 22.08
N ARG A 90 7.80 -9.53 22.54
CA ARG A 90 9.20 -9.54 22.09
C ARG A 90 9.33 -9.86 20.60
N GLN A 91 8.66 -10.92 20.14
CA GLN A 91 8.64 -11.29 18.71
C GLN A 91 8.05 -10.17 17.85
N SER A 92 6.96 -9.54 18.31
CA SER A 92 6.31 -8.44 17.59
C SER A 92 7.26 -7.26 17.39
N TRP A 93 7.99 -6.83 18.42
CA TRP A 93 8.98 -5.77 18.28
C TRP A 93 10.16 -6.15 17.39
N ILE A 94 10.64 -7.39 17.43
CA ILE A 94 11.68 -7.87 16.53
C ILE A 94 11.20 -7.76 15.07
N ILE A 95 9.98 -8.21 14.78
CA ILE A 95 9.41 -8.13 13.43
C ILE A 95 9.25 -6.67 12.99
N ILE A 96 8.68 -5.81 13.85
CA ILE A 96 8.49 -4.38 13.55
C ILE A 96 9.85 -3.73 13.23
N LEU A 97 10.85 -3.90 14.10
CA LEU A 97 12.17 -3.29 13.90
C LEU A 97 12.90 -3.85 12.68
N ALA A 98 12.79 -5.15 12.39
CA ALA A 98 13.37 -5.75 11.20
C ALA A 98 12.73 -5.21 9.92
N CYS A 99 11.39 -5.16 9.87
CA CYS A 99 10.65 -4.61 8.73
C CYS A 99 10.97 -3.12 8.52
N LEU A 100 10.98 -2.32 9.59
CA LEU A 100 11.30 -0.90 9.50
C LEU A 100 12.75 -0.67 9.12
N GLY A 101 13.70 -1.40 9.71
CA GLY A 101 15.12 -1.29 9.38
C GLY A 101 15.39 -1.60 7.91
N PHE A 102 14.78 -2.68 7.39
CA PHE A 102 14.87 -3.03 5.96
C PHE A 102 14.26 -1.92 5.07
N SER A 103 13.01 -1.53 5.35
CA SER A 103 12.29 -0.57 4.51
C SER A 103 12.88 0.84 4.57
N TYR A 104 13.31 1.32 5.73
CA TYR A 104 13.96 2.63 5.86
C TYR A 104 15.39 2.62 5.33
N GLY A 105 16.11 1.50 5.47
CA GLY A 105 17.44 1.35 4.87
C GLY A 105 17.39 1.48 3.34
N LEU A 106 16.48 0.73 2.70
CA LEU A 106 16.26 0.85 1.26
C LEU A 106 15.67 2.21 0.88
N GLY A 107 14.63 2.68 1.58
CA GLY A 107 14.02 3.98 1.29
C GLY A 107 15.02 5.13 1.37
N LEU A 108 15.92 5.12 2.37
CA LEU A 108 16.98 6.11 2.50
C LEU A 108 18.03 5.99 1.39
N TYR A 109 18.41 4.76 1.00
CA TYR A 109 19.30 4.54 -0.14
C TYR A 109 18.75 5.21 -1.42
N TYR A 110 17.47 4.98 -1.75
CA TYR A 110 16.88 5.61 -2.93
C TYR A 110 16.66 7.12 -2.77
N ALA A 111 16.34 7.57 -1.55
CA ALA A 111 16.20 8.99 -1.28
C ALA A 111 17.53 9.73 -1.50
N LEU A 112 18.65 9.20 -1.02
CA LEU A 112 19.95 9.85 -1.15
C LEU A 112 20.47 9.87 -2.59
N LEU A 113 20.24 8.80 -3.36
CA LEU A 113 20.80 8.66 -4.70
C LEU A 113 19.90 9.20 -5.82
N TYR A 114 18.58 9.13 -5.66
CA TYR A 114 17.64 9.36 -6.76
C TYR A 114 16.57 10.40 -6.45
N ALA A 115 16.02 10.40 -5.22
CA ALA A 115 14.89 11.25 -4.90
C ALA A 115 14.90 11.77 -3.45
N PRO A 116 15.70 12.80 -3.11
CA PRO A 116 15.77 13.37 -1.76
C PRO A 116 14.41 13.75 -1.17
N LEU A 117 13.42 14.15 -1.98
CA LEU A 117 12.07 14.44 -1.50
C LEU A 117 11.36 13.22 -0.88
N LEU A 118 11.76 12.00 -1.24
CA LEU A 118 11.22 10.77 -0.67
C LEU A 118 11.48 10.68 0.83
N ALA A 119 12.58 11.28 1.33
CA ALA A 119 12.87 11.30 2.76
C ALA A 119 11.79 12.03 3.57
N PHE A 120 11.23 13.13 3.04
CA PHE A 120 10.14 13.84 3.71
C PHE A 120 8.87 12.99 3.77
N ILE A 121 8.53 12.28 2.69
CA ILE A 121 7.39 11.35 2.69
C ILE A 121 7.62 10.24 3.72
N GLY A 122 8.80 9.62 3.71
CA GLY A 122 9.15 8.57 4.66
C GLY A 122 9.06 9.02 6.12
N ILE A 123 9.51 10.23 6.46
CA ILE A 123 9.38 10.78 7.82
C ILE A 123 7.91 10.91 8.23
N ILE A 124 7.06 11.44 7.35
CA ILE A 124 5.62 11.61 7.61
C ILE A 124 4.95 10.24 7.78
N GLU A 125 5.27 9.27 6.91
CA GLU A 125 4.75 7.91 7.01
C GLU A 125 5.22 7.20 8.28
N GLY A 126 6.47 7.41 8.70
CA GLY A 126 6.98 6.92 9.99
C GLY A 126 6.21 7.46 11.16
N PHE A 127 5.95 8.77 11.15
CA PHE A 127 5.09 9.39 12.15
C PHE A 127 3.72 8.71 12.19
N PHE A 128 3.05 8.49 11.05
CA PHE A 128 1.75 7.83 11.02
C PHE A 128 1.81 6.36 11.42
N LEU A 129 2.87 5.64 11.05
CA LEU A 129 3.05 4.24 11.44
C LEU A 129 3.03 4.10 12.96
N PHE A 130 3.73 4.97 13.68
CA PHE A 130 3.70 4.92 15.14
C PHE A 130 2.41 5.54 15.71
N ALA A 131 2.03 6.73 15.25
CA ALA A 131 0.90 7.47 15.81
C ALA A 131 -0.45 6.76 15.59
N TYR A 132 -0.64 6.15 14.41
CA TYR A 132 -1.85 5.43 14.06
C TYR A 132 -1.92 4.09 14.79
N ASN A 133 -0.91 3.22 14.63
CA ASN A 133 -0.98 1.83 15.09
C ASN A 133 -0.85 1.66 16.61
N PHE A 134 -0.12 2.55 17.30
CA PHE A 134 -0.03 2.54 18.77
C PHE A 134 -1.05 3.45 19.46
N GLU A 135 -1.96 4.07 18.69
CA GLU A 135 -2.94 5.05 19.18
C GLU A 135 -2.28 6.13 20.07
N LEU A 136 -1.12 6.63 19.64
CA LEU A 136 -0.42 7.72 20.32
C LEU A 136 -1.29 8.97 20.33
N PHE A 137 -0.97 9.94 21.21
CA PHE A 137 -1.74 11.17 21.35
C PHE A 137 -3.23 10.91 21.63
N LYS A 138 -3.52 9.90 22.46
CA LYS A 138 -4.88 9.47 22.82
C LYS A 138 -5.74 9.10 21.59
N GLY A 139 -5.11 8.58 20.52
CA GLY A 139 -5.80 8.18 19.29
C GLY A 139 -6.21 9.34 18.38
N LYS A 140 -5.67 10.55 18.55
CA LYS A 140 -5.96 11.72 17.67
C LYS A 140 -5.77 11.39 16.19
N PHE A 141 -4.74 10.59 15.87
CA PHE A 141 -4.38 10.19 14.52
C PHE A 141 -5.00 8.85 14.07
N HIS A 142 -5.77 8.16 14.91
CA HIS A 142 -6.40 6.87 14.58
C HIS A 142 -7.81 7.05 13.96
N LYS A 143 -7.96 7.94 12.97
CA LYS A 143 -9.25 8.27 12.32
C LYS A 143 -9.23 7.96 10.83
N ASN A 144 -10.41 7.80 10.21
CA ASN A 144 -10.56 7.48 8.79
C ASN A 144 -9.81 8.46 7.87
N TYR A 145 -9.84 9.76 8.20
CA TYR A 145 -9.12 10.78 7.45
C TYR A 145 -7.60 10.53 7.46
N TRP A 146 -7.03 10.25 8.63
CA TRP A 146 -5.61 9.99 8.76
C TRP A 146 -5.20 8.68 8.10
N PHE A 147 -6.04 7.65 8.18
CA PHE A 147 -5.85 6.40 7.42
C PHE A 147 -5.78 6.67 5.91
N ALA A 148 -6.71 7.46 5.38
CA ALA A 148 -6.76 7.79 3.95
C ALA A 148 -5.56 8.63 3.50
N LEU A 149 -5.11 9.55 4.36
CA LEU A 149 -3.90 10.33 4.11
C LEU A 149 -2.67 9.42 4.10
N SER A 150 -2.47 8.63 5.16
CA SER A 150 -1.24 7.85 5.37
C SER A 150 -1.13 6.63 4.46
N TRP A 151 -2.23 5.94 4.18
CA TRP A 151 -2.24 4.67 3.45
C TRP A 151 -2.94 4.76 2.09
N GLY A 152 -3.28 5.97 1.65
CA GLY A 152 -3.82 6.26 0.31
C GLY A 152 -2.98 7.31 -0.41
N MET A 153 -3.05 8.55 0.08
CA MET A 153 -2.40 9.70 -0.55
C MET A 153 -0.87 9.62 -0.55
N LEU A 154 -0.25 9.36 0.61
CA LEU A 154 1.22 9.31 0.72
C LEU A 154 1.86 8.18 -0.11
N PRO A 155 1.32 6.94 -0.16
CA PRO A 155 1.85 5.89 -1.04
C PRO A 155 1.90 6.29 -2.51
N PHE A 156 0.86 6.97 -2.99
CA PHE A 156 0.84 7.50 -4.35
C PHE A 156 1.92 8.55 -4.56
N LEU A 157 2.04 9.51 -3.64
CA LEU A 157 3.07 10.53 -3.73
C LEU A 157 4.48 9.94 -3.63
N ALA A 158 4.71 8.88 -2.84
CA ALA A 158 6.00 8.18 -2.78
C ALA A 158 6.37 7.57 -4.13
N GLY A 159 5.40 6.92 -4.80
CA GLY A 159 5.56 6.41 -6.16
C GLY A 159 5.97 7.50 -7.15
N PHE A 160 5.23 8.60 -7.17
CA PHE A 160 5.53 9.74 -8.06
C PHE A 160 6.89 10.39 -7.76
N VAL A 161 7.18 10.62 -6.48
CA VAL A 161 8.41 11.28 -6.03
C VAL A 161 9.63 10.41 -6.30
N LEU A 162 9.56 9.08 -6.16
CA LEU A 162 10.74 8.27 -6.45
C LEU A 162 11.11 8.27 -7.95
N GLN A 163 10.13 8.46 -8.83
CA GLN A 163 10.41 8.57 -10.26
C GLN A 163 10.95 9.95 -10.63
N THR A 164 10.41 11.02 -10.04
CA THR A 164 10.63 12.39 -10.53
C THR A 164 11.46 13.29 -9.62
N ASN A 165 11.57 12.94 -8.33
CA ASN A 165 12.06 13.82 -7.26
C ASN A 165 11.37 15.21 -7.24
N THR A 166 10.07 15.27 -7.57
CA THR A 166 9.29 16.50 -7.54
C THR A 166 7.89 16.27 -6.96
N ILE A 167 7.21 17.35 -6.57
CA ILE A 167 5.76 17.35 -6.28
C ILE A 167 5.12 18.42 -7.14
N THR A 168 4.08 18.07 -7.88
CA THR A 168 3.36 18.98 -8.78
C THR A 168 1.91 19.12 -8.33
N SER A 169 1.23 20.16 -8.78
CA SER A 169 -0.21 20.33 -8.53
C SER A 169 -1.02 19.15 -9.08
N ILE A 170 -0.58 18.57 -10.20
CA ILE A 170 -1.21 17.39 -10.82
C ILE A 170 -1.03 16.17 -9.92
N SER A 171 0.17 15.90 -9.40
CA SER A 171 0.38 14.74 -8.53
C SER A 171 -0.38 14.87 -7.22
N LEU A 172 -0.48 16.08 -6.65
CA LEU A 172 -1.34 16.36 -5.49
C LEU A 172 -2.82 16.12 -5.79
N PHE A 173 -3.33 16.62 -6.92
CA PHE A 173 -4.73 16.41 -7.31
C PHE A 173 -5.05 14.93 -7.55
N LEU A 174 -4.20 14.22 -8.30
CA LEU A 174 -4.39 12.78 -8.57
C LEU A 174 -4.27 11.92 -7.31
N SER A 175 -3.46 12.33 -6.32
CA SER A 175 -3.36 11.65 -5.03
C SER A 175 -4.65 11.69 -4.20
N LEU A 176 -5.64 12.52 -4.57
CA LEU A 176 -6.97 12.50 -3.96
C LEU A 176 -7.76 11.24 -4.32
N ILE A 177 -7.47 10.60 -5.46
CA ILE A 177 -8.11 9.33 -5.86
C ILE A 177 -7.82 8.22 -4.83
N PRO A 178 -6.55 7.86 -4.55
CA PRO A 178 -6.24 6.85 -3.55
C PRO A 178 -6.63 7.29 -2.13
N PHE A 179 -6.61 8.59 -1.82
CA PHE A 179 -7.19 9.10 -0.57
C PHE A 179 -8.68 8.71 -0.46
N MET A 180 -9.50 9.00 -1.47
CA MET A 180 -10.94 8.70 -1.44
C MET A 180 -11.21 7.20 -1.40
N LEU A 181 -10.47 6.40 -2.18
CA LEU A 181 -10.59 4.94 -2.16
C LEU A 181 -10.27 4.36 -0.77
N SER A 182 -9.17 4.80 -0.15
CA SER A 182 -8.82 4.38 1.21
C SER A 182 -9.81 4.88 2.25
N TYR A 183 -10.37 6.09 2.09
CA TYR A 183 -11.39 6.62 2.99
C TYR A 183 -12.69 5.81 2.91
N MET A 184 -13.11 5.44 1.70
CA MET A 184 -14.27 4.58 1.47
C MET A 184 -14.04 3.18 2.06
N GLU A 185 -12.88 2.58 1.78
CA GLU A 185 -12.48 1.28 2.34
C GLU A 185 -12.58 1.32 3.86
N ILE A 186 -11.87 2.21 4.54
CA ILE A 186 -11.76 2.15 6.01
C ILE A 186 -13.11 2.42 6.68
N ARG A 187 -13.94 3.30 6.10
CA ARG A 187 -15.29 3.56 6.60
C ARG A 187 -16.15 2.28 6.52
N ILE A 188 -16.20 1.65 5.34
CA ILE A 188 -17.01 0.44 5.12
C ILE A 188 -16.45 -0.74 5.94
N SER A 189 -15.13 -0.88 5.97
CA SER A 189 -14.36 -1.91 6.70
C SER A 189 -14.65 -1.87 8.20
N ARG A 190 -14.73 -0.67 8.81
CA ARG A 190 -15.09 -0.52 10.22
C ARG A 190 -16.54 -0.94 10.50
N LEU A 191 -17.49 -0.56 9.64
CA LEU A 191 -18.91 -0.95 9.77
C LEU A 191 -19.09 -2.47 9.59
N TYR A 192 -18.46 -3.04 8.57
CA TYR A 192 -18.43 -4.47 8.30
C TYR A 192 -17.85 -5.26 9.47
N LYS A 193 -16.68 -4.86 9.99
CA LYS A 193 -16.04 -5.50 11.16
C LYS A 193 -16.90 -5.41 12.41
N ASN A 194 -17.64 -4.32 12.61
CA ASN A 194 -18.58 -4.20 13.72
C ASN A 194 -19.75 -5.18 13.57
N ASN A 195 -20.34 -5.28 12.38
CA ASN A 195 -21.41 -6.25 12.09
C ASN A 195 -20.95 -7.70 12.29
N LYS A 196 -19.74 -8.04 11.83
CA LYS A 196 -19.17 -9.39 11.96
C LYS A 196 -18.94 -9.79 13.42
N ARG A 197 -18.45 -8.87 14.26
CA ARG A 197 -18.28 -9.13 15.70
C ARG A 197 -19.61 -9.35 16.41
N ASN A 198 -20.65 -8.64 15.99
CA ASN A 198 -22.01 -8.82 16.53
C ASN A 198 -22.77 -9.97 15.86
N ASN A 199 -22.08 -10.85 15.11
CA ASN A 199 -22.69 -11.98 14.37
C ASN A 199 -23.87 -11.58 13.47
N SER A 200 -23.90 -10.33 12.98
CA SER A 200 -24.97 -9.81 12.13
C SER A 200 -24.91 -10.41 10.72
N LYS A 201 -25.94 -11.17 10.36
CA LYS A 201 -26.13 -11.79 9.04
C LYS A 201 -27.14 -11.01 8.17
N THR A 202 -27.14 -9.69 8.31
CA THR A 202 -28.06 -8.81 7.56
C THR A 202 -27.61 -8.61 6.12
N MET A 203 -28.55 -8.27 5.22
CA MET A 203 -28.25 -7.90 3.83
C MET A 203 -27.19 -6.80 3.75
N THR A 204 -27.22 -5.83 4.67
CA THR A 204 -26.24 -4.74 4.77
C THR A 204 -24.82 -5.27 5.03
N THR A 205 -24.64 -6.30 5.86
CA THR A 205 -23.32 -6.91 6.08
C THR A 205 -22.75 -7.50 4.79
N TYR A 206 -23.59 -8.19 4.01
CA TYR A 206 -23.19 -8.75 2.71
C TYR A 206 -22.86 -7.65 1.70
N GLN A 207 -23.63 -6.56 1.68
CA GLN A 207 -23.35 -5.40 0.83
C GLN A 207 -22.00 -4.76 1.17
N TYR A 208 -21.67 -4.60 2.46
CA TYR A 208 -20.36 -4.09 2.85
C TYR A 208 -19.22 -5.02 2.44
N GLU A 209 -19.38 -6.34 2.61
CA GLU A 209 -18.38 -7.31 2.15
C GLU A 209 -18.16 -7.23 0.64
N LEU A 210 -19.24 -7.14 -0.14
CA LEU A 210 -19.18 -6.97 -1.59
C LEU A 210 -18.45 -5.68 -1.98
N LEU A 211 -18.78 -4.55 -1.35
CA LEU A 211 -18.11 -3.28 -1.62
C LEU A 211 -16.61 -3.32 -1.31
N LEU A 212 -16.21 -3.98 -0.22
CA LEU A 212 -14.78 -4.15 0.12
C LEU A 212 -14.05 -5.02 -0.90
N LYS A 213 -14.68 -6.10 -1.38
CA LYS A 213 -14.14 -6.93 -2.48
C LYS A 213 -14.00 -6.12 -3.76
N LEU A 214 -15.05 -5.40 -4.16
CA LEU A 214 -15.04 -4.58 -5.38
C LEU A 214 -13.97 -3.48 -5.32
N LEU A 215 -13.86 -2.75 -4.19
CA LEU A 215 -12.84 -1.72 -4.01
C LEU A 215 -11.43 -2.32 -4.10
N SER A 216 -11.16 -3.37 -3.34
CA SER A 216 -9.82 -3.98 -3.26
C SER A 216 -9.41 -4.68 -4.55
N ILE A 217 -10.22 -5.62 -5.03
CA ILE A 217 -9.94 -6.40 -6.24
C ILE A 217 -9.96 -5.48 -7.46
N GLY A 218 -10.93 -4.56 -7.56
CA GLY A 218 -10.98 -3.58 -8.65
C GLY A 218 -9.75 -2.69 -8.71
N THR A 219 -9.29 -2.18 -7.57
CA THR A 219 -8.04 -1.40 -7.49
C THR A 219 -6.84 -2.22 -7.96
N ILE A 220 -6.68 -3.45 -7.46
CA ILE A 220 -5.57 -4.33 -7.83
C ILE A 220 -5.61 -4.71 -9.32
N SER A 221 -6.77 -5.08 -9.84
CA SER A 221 -6.95 -5.41 -11.26
C SER A 221 -6.64 -4.20 -12.16
N LEU A 222 -7.08 -3.01 -11.77
CA LEU A 222 -6.78 -1.78 -12.51
C LEU A 222 -5.28 -1.50 -12.56
N THR A 223 -4.55 -1.76 -11.48
CA THR A 223 -3.08 -1.66 -11.46
C THR A 223 -2.42 -2.56 -12.49
N PHE A 224 -2.85 -3.82 -12.62
CA PHE A 224 -2.32 -4.72 -13.64
C PHE A 224 -2.63 -4.23 -15.06
N ILE A 225 -3.82 -3.67 -15.27
CA ILE A 225 -4.19 -3.06 -16.56
C ILE A 225 -3.27 -1.87 -16.86
N PHE A 226 -3.05 -0.97 -15.91
CA PHE A 226 -2.16 0.19 -16.10
C PHE A 226 -0.72 -0.21 -16.38
N LEU A 227 -0.19 -1.23 -15.68
CA LEU A 227 1.15 -1.76 -15.95
C LEU A 227 1.25 -2.37 -17.36
N LEU A 228 0.22 -3.10 -17.81
CA LEU A 228 0.16 -3.67 -19.16
C LEU A 228 0.08 -2.58 -20.23
N VAL A 229 -0.76 -1.56 -20.03
CA VAL A 229 -0.86 -0.43 -20.97
C VAL A 229 0.46 0.33 -21.03
N SER A 230 1.09 0.60 -19.88
CA SER A 230 2.38 1.28 -19.80
C SER A 230 3.48 0.51 -20.54
N SER A 231 3.53 -0.82 -20.41
CA SER A 231 4.53 -1.63 -21.12
C SER A 231 4.33 -1.66 -22.64
N ILE A 232 3.07 -1.72 -23.11
CA ILE A 232 2.75 -1.66 -24.54
C ILE A 232 3.14 -0.30 -25.13
N LEU A 233 2.86 0.80 -24.42
CA LEU A 233 3.23 2.14 -24.85
C LEU A 233 4.75 2.32 -24.92
N ALA A 234 5.48 1.82 -23.92
CA ALA A 234 6.95 1.85 -23.92
C ALA A 234 7.53 1.09 -25.11
N GLN A 235 7.01 -0.11 -25.43
CA GLN A 235 7.48 -0.89 -26.58
C GLN A 235 7.23 -0.19 -27.91
N LYS A 236 6.07 0.47 -28.07
CA LYS A 236 5.76 1.25 -29.28
C LYS A 236 6.69 2.44 -29.45
N ALA A 237 7.03 3.15 -28.36
CA ALA A 237 7.97 4.26 -28.42
C ALA A 237 9.35 3.79 -28.91
N THR A 238 9.88 2.73 -28.32
CA THR A 238 11.17 2.13 -28.74
C THR A 238 11.15 1.65 -30.19
N PHE A 239 10.04 1.06 -30.64
CA PHE A 239 9.89 0.65 -32.03
C PHE A 239 9.91 1.86 -32.98
N ASN A 240 9.16 2.92 -32.69
CA ASN A 240 9.15 4.12 -33.53
C ASN A 240 10.53 4.79 -33.61
N ASP A 241 11.27 4.85 -32.50
CA ASP A 241 12.64 5.39 -32.47
C ASP A 241 13.60 4.54 -33.34
N LEU A 242 13.40 3.22 -33.40
CA LEU A 242 14.19 2.31 -34.23
C LEU A 242 13.93 2.52 -35.73
N PHE A 243 12.69 2.87 -36.12
CA PHE A 243 12.30 3.13 -37.52
C PHE A 243 12.60 4.55 -38.00
N LEU A 244 12.80 5.50 -37.07
CA LEU A 244 13.21 6.88 -37.35
C LEU A 244 14.73 7.09 -37.30
N LEU A 245 15.52 6.04 -37.00
CA LEU A 245 16.96 6.06 -37.27
C LEU A 245 17.16 6.39 -38.75
N PRO A 246 17.85 7.49 -39.10
CA PRO A 246 18.10 7.80 -40.49
C PRO A 246 18.87 6.62 -41.08
N LEU A 247 18.30 6.00 -42.10
CA LEU A 247 19.01 5.08 -42.98
C LEU A 247 20.22 5.84 -43.52
N GLY A 248 21.35 5.68 -42.84
CA GLY A 248 22.64 6.24 -43.22
C GLY A 248 23.13 5.59 -44.50
N LEU A 249 22.57 6.02 -45.63
CA LEU A 249 23.15 5.90 -46.95
C LEU A 249 23.85 7.22 -47.23
N GLY A 250 25.19 7.14 -47.22
CA GLY A 250 26.08 8.29 -47.12
C GLY A 250 26.28 9.08 -48.41
N PHE A 251 27.15 10.08 -48.29
CA PHE A 251 27.99 10.54 -49.38
C PHE A 251 29.36 10.88 -48.81
N PHE A 252 30.35 10.03 -49.13
CA PHE A 252 31.72 10.48 -49.30
C PHE A 252 31.70 11.57 -50.38
N LYS A 253 32.16 12.76 -50.04
CA LYS A 253 32.72 13.69 -51.01
C LYS A 253 34.10 14.09 -50.51
N ASN A 254 35.06 13.85 -51.42
CA ASN A 254 36.50 14.06 -51.34
C ASN A 254 36.90 15.39 -50.71
#